data_AF-A0A832RQE1-F1
#
_entry.id   AF-A0A832RQE1-F1
#
_cell.length_a   1.000
_cell.length_b   1.000
_cell.length_c   1.000
_cell.angle_alpha   90.00
_cell.angle_beta   90.00
_cell.angle_gamma   90.00
#
_symmetry.space_group_name_H-M   'P 1'
#
loop_
_entity.id
_entity.type
_entity.pdbx_description
1 polymer ?
#
loop_
_entity_poly.entity_id
_entity_poly.type
_entity_poly.pdbx_seq_one_letter_code
_entity_poly.pdbx_strand_id
1 'polypeptide(L)'
;PVITGKKSDKEKFVGAVYTTTMESIMPDGKALQMGTSHFLGQNFSKPFEVKYLDKNNTETFAWQTSWGVSWRLIGAMIMVHGDDKGLVLPPRVAPIQIVVVPIYYNEQDSARVNDAADKVEKILKEKGLRVHVDRRDQLTPGFKYNEWEMRGVPLRIEVGPKDVDKNKVMYATRHIKQKKDLAMESISSEIDEILQKIQDEMFEAAKKLLADKTTKTSEYSEFREAIEKGTFVDAGWCGKRECEEKIKEDTMADIRVIPFDSGNSGKCVYCKNPSVTNAIFGRAY
;
A
#
# COMPACT_ATOMS: atom_id res chain seq x y z
N PRO A 1 3.57 -2.27 -1.17
CA PRO A 1 4.31 -3.57 -1.25
C PRO A 1 4.22 -4.28 0.10
N VAL A 2 4.30 -5.61 0.13
CA VAL A 2 4.29 -6.39 1.37
C VAL A 2 5.24 -7.57 1.23
N ILE A 3 5.81 -8.01 2.35
CA ILE A 3 6.54 -9.27 2.48
C ILE A 3 5.55 -10.32 2.98
N THR A 4 5.45 -11.43 2.26
CA THR A 4 4.54 -12.53 2.61
C THR A 4 5.33 -13.69 3.21
N GLY A 5 4.74 -14.37 4.19
CA GLY A 5 5.39 -15.50 4.82
C GLY A 5 4.62 -16.03 6.01
N LYS A 6 5.32 -16.78 6.87
CA LYS A 6 4.77 -17.36 8.09
C LYS A 6 5.16 -16.55 9.32
N LYS A 7 4.32 -16.61 10.35
CA LYS A 7 4.72 -16.23 11.71
C LYS A 7 5.59 -17.33 12.32
N SER A 8 6.46 -16.96 13.26
CA SER A 8 7.12 -17.92 14.16
C SER A 8 6.05 -18.64 15.00
N ASP A 9 6.42 -19.74 15.65
CA ASP A 9 5.51 -20.42 16.58
C ASP A 9 5.10 -19.55 17.78
N LYS A 10 5.92 -18.56 18.13
CA LYS A 10 5.61 -17.58 19.19
C LYS A 10 4.60 -16.53 18.72
N GLU A 11 4.76 -16.03 17.50
CA GLU A 11 3.98 -14.91 16.96
C GLU A 11 2.74 -15.36 16.16
N LYS A 12 2.52 -16.67 15.99
CA LYS A 12 1.31 -17.19 15.36
C LYS A 12 0.09 -17.03 16.28
N PHE A 13 -1.10 -17.08 15.70
CA PHE A 13 -2.31 -17.19 16.49
C PHE A 13 -2.29 -18.49 17.31
N VAL A 14 -2.51 -18.40 18.62
CA VAL A 14 -2.36 -19.51 19.58
C VAL A 14 -3.19 -20.74 19.19
N GLY A 15 -4.39 -20.55 18.63
CA GLY A 15 -5.24 -21.64 18.17
C GLY A 15 -4.92 -22.18 16.77
N ALA A 16 -3.94 -21.61 16.06
CA ALA A 16 -3.57 -22.03 14.72
C ALA A 16 -2.45 -23.08 14.72
N VAL A 17 -2.53 -24.02 13.77
CA VAL A 17 -1.40 -24.89 13.40
C VAL A 17 -0.27 -24.03 12.87
N TYR A 18 -0.56 -23.16 11.91
CA TYR A 18 0.33 -22.09 11.45
C TYR A 18 -0.45 -20.83 11.07
N THR A 19 0.24 -19.69 11.09
CA THR A 19 -0.28 -18.40 10.62
C THR A 19 0.60 -17.86 9.51
N THR A 20 0.00 -17.47 8.39
CA THR A 20 0.62 -16.69 7.32
C THR A 20 0.25 -15.23 7.47
N THR A 21 1.13 -14.35 7.02
CA THR A 21 1.00 -12.90 7.23
C THR A 21 1.49 -12.11 6.01
N MET A 22 1.02 -10.87 5.93
CA MET A 22 1.55 -9.83 5.05
C MET A 22 2.12 -8.72 5.95
N GLU A 23 3.42 -8.47 5.88
CA GLU A 23 4.07 -7.41 6.66
C GLU A 23 4.64 -6.33 5.74
N SER A 24 4.66 -5.09 6.20
CA SER A 24 5.43 -4.01 5.59
C SER A 24 5.99 -3.11 6.68
N ILE A 25 6.93 -2.25 6.33
CA ILE A 25 7.44 -1.19 7.19
C ILE A 25 6.86 0.15 6.75
N MET A 26 6.47 0.99 7.71
CA MET A 26 6.02 2.36 7.47
C MET A 26 7.24 3.30 7.39
N PRO A 27 7.10 4.52 6.83
CA PRO A 27 8.22 5.45 6.68
C PRO A 27 8.94 5.80 7.99
N ASP A 28 8.21 5.80 9.11
CA ASP A 28 8.75 6.02 10.47
C ASP A 28 9.57 4.84 11.02
N GLY A 29 9.68 3.75 10.26
CA GLY A 29 10.48 2.58 10.62
C GLY A 29 9.76 1.53 11.45
N LYS A 30 8.44 1.65 11.65
CA LYS A 30 7.65 0.66 12.37
C LYS A 30 7.00 -0.35 11.44
N ALA A 31 7.06 -1.61 11.84
CA ALA A 31 6.39 -2.73 11.20
C ALA A 31 4.87 -2.60 11.33
N LEU A 32 4.15 -2.92 10.26
CA LEU A 32 2.70 -3.01 10.27
C LEU A 32 2.25 -4.30 9.57
N GLN A 33 1.47 -5.09 10.31
CA GLN A 33 0.81 -6.28 9.76
C GLN A 33 -0.42 -5.87 8.96
N MET A 34 -0.41 -6.18 7.66
CA MET A 34 -1.44 -5.82 6.69
C MET A 34 -2.58 -6.83 6.63
N GLY A 35 -2.30 -8.09 6.97
CA GLY A 35 -3.31 -9.14 6.98
C GLY A 35 -2.77 -10.44 7.54
N THR A 36 -3.68 -11.35 7.81
CA THR A 36 -3.37 -12.66 8.38
C THR A 36 -4.25 -13.74 7.77
N SER A 37 -3.70 -14.94 7.64
CA SER A 37 -4.45 -16.14 7.29
C SER A 37 -3.95 -17.31 8.13
N HIS A 38 -4.86 -18.02 8.77
CA HIS A 38 -4.59 -19.04 9.75
C HIS A 38 -5.04 -20.38 9.21
N PHE A 39 -4.16 -21.37 9.28
CA PHE A 39 -4.59 -22.75 9.24
C PHE A 39 -4.87 -23.21 10.67
N LEU A 40 -6.15 -23.35 10.99
CA LEU A 40 -6.62 -23.70 12.34
C LEU A 40 -6.56 -25.20 12.59
N GLY A 41 -6.42 -25.99 11.53
CA GLY A 41 -6.49 -27.44 11.62
C GLY A 41 -7.85 -27.86 12.16
N GLN A 42 -7.84 -28.65 13.23
CA GLN A 42 -9.04 -29.07 13.95
C GLN A 42 -9.11 -28.49 15.38
N ASN A 43 -8.30 -27.47 15.68
CA ASN A 43 -8.19 -26.91 17.03
C ASN A 43 -9.48 -26.23 17.50
N PHE A 44 -10.33 -25.78 16.57
CA PHE A 44 -11.63 -25.20 16.86
C PHE A 44 -12.78 -26.18 16.58
N SER A 45 -12.68 -27.01 15.54
CA SER A 45 -13.76 -27.95 15.22
C SER A 45 -13.97 -29.01 16.30
N LYS A 46 -12.91 -29.42 17.01
CA LYS A 46 -13.02 -30.34 18.16
C LYS A 46 -13.83 -29.76 19.33
N PRO A 47 -13.45 -28.63 19.94
CA PRO A 47 -14.19 -28.07 21.07
C PRO A 47 -15.59 -27.56 20.71
N PHE A 48 -15.84 -27.18 19.45
CA PHE A 48 -17.16 -26.72 18.97
C PHE A 48 -17.99 -27.82 18.28
N GLU A 49 -17.53 -29.07 18.32
CA GLU A 49 -18.19 -30.24 17.70
C GLU A 49 -18.62 -30.03 16.24
N VAL A 50 -17.77 -29.36 15.46
CA VAL A 50 -18.01 -29.14 14.02
C VAL A 50 -17.56 -30.39 13.25
N LYS A 51 -18.51 -31.28 13.00
CA LYS A 51 -18.27 -32.61 12.39
C LYS A 51 -18.96 -32.77 11.03
N TYR A 52 -18.48 -33.71 10.23
CA TYR A 52 -19.10 -34.16 8.98
C TYR A 52 -18.84 -35.66 8.76
N LEU A 53 -19.65 -36.30 7.91
CA LEU A 53 -19.41 -37.66 7.44
C LEU A 53 -18.48 -37.63 6.22
N ASP A 54 -17.39 -38.39 6.26
CA ASP A 54 -16.52 -38.55 5.11
C ASP A 54 -17.11 -39.49 4.04
N LYS A 55 -16.37 -39.72 2.96
CA LYS A 55 -16.76 -40.64 1.87
C LYS A 55 -17.01 -42.10 2.31
N ASN A 56 -16.54 -42.48 3.49
CA ASN A 56 -16.70 -43.81 4.07
C ASN A 56 -17.80 -43.83 5.14
N ASN A 57 -18.62 -42.77 5.23
CA ASN A 57 -19.61 -42.58 6.29
C ASN A 57 -19.01 -42.59 7.71
N THR A 58 -17.75 -42.18 7.84
CA THR A 58 -17.09 -42.04 9.15
C THR A 58 -17.19 -40.59 9.61
N GLU A 59 -17.65 -40.37 10.85
CA GLU A 59 -17.70 -39.04 11.45
C GLU A 59 -16.28 -38.50 11.69
N THR A 60 -16.01 -37.29 11.21
CA THR A 60 -14.71 -36.62 11.37
C THR A 60 -14.89 -35.11 11.60
N PHE A 61 -13.90 -34.46 12.23
CA PHE A 61 -13.90 -33.03 12.50
C PHE A 61 -13.49 -32.20 11.28
N ALA A 62 -14.13 -31.06 11.08
CA ALA A 62 -13.84 -30.15 9.99
C ALA A 62 -12.41 -29.57 10.09
N TRP A 63 -11.74 -29.46 8.95
CA TRP A 63 -10.49 -28.70 8.84
C TRP A 63 -10.82 -27.24 8.57
N GLN A 64 -10.27 -26.35 9.39
CA GLN A 64 -10.68 -24.95 9.38
C GLN A 64 -9.53 -24.00 9.06
N THR A 65 -9.91 -22.88 8.48
CA THR A 65 -9.07 -21.72 8.20
C THR A 65 -9.82 -20.46 8.58
N SER A 66 -9.11 -19.43 9.02
CA SER A 66 -9.66 -18.08 9.18
C SER A 66 -8.68 -17.06 8.62
N TRP A 67 -9.16 -15.93 8.12
CA TRP A 67 -8.31 -14.87 7.60
C TRP A 67 -8.97 -13.52 7.83
N GLY A 68 -8.16 -12.47 7.82
CA GLY A 68 -8.66 -11.13 8.09
C GLY A 68 -7.73 -10.04 7.59
N VAL A 69 -8.35 -8.98 7.09
CA VAL A 69 -7.79 -7.65 6.87
C VAL A 69 -8.74 -6.63 7.50
N SER A 70 -8.25 -5.43 7.78
CA SER A 70 -9.06 -4.37 8.40
C SER A 70 -8.80 -3.01 7.76
N TRP A 71 -9.48 -1.98 8.26
CA TRP A 71 -9.28 -0.58 7.89
C TRP A 71 -7.83 -0.09 8.10
N ARG A 72 -7.00 -0.84 8.83
CA ARG A 72 -5.56 -0.61 8.94
C ARG A 72 -4.89 -0.46 7.58
N LEU A 73 -5.36 -1.15 6.54
CA LEU A 73 -4.84 -1.03 5.18
C LEU A 73 -4.98 0.40 4.60
N ILE A 74 -6.04 1.11 4.98
CA ILE A 74 -6.25 2.50 4.57
C ILE A 74 -5.19 3.38 5.24
N GLY A 75 -4.98 3.22 6.55
CA GLY A 75 -3.93 3.92 7.28
C GLY A 75 -2.53 3.66 6.71
N ALA A 76 -2.23 2.41 6.36
CA ALA A 76 -0.97 2.03 5.72
C ALA A 76 -0.74 2.76 4.39
N MET A 77 -1.74 2.76 3.52
CA MET A 77 -1.69 3.47 2.23
C MET A 77 -1.47 4.97 2.44
N ILE A 78 -2.19 5.59 3.40
CA ILE A 78 -2.02 7.03 3.71
C ILE A 78 -0.59 7.31 4.18
N MET A 79 -0.06 6.51 5.12
CA MET A 79 1.30 6.70 5.63
C MET A 79 2.37 6.55 4.55
N VAL A 80 2.21 5.56 3.65
CA VAL A 80 3.22 5.26 2.63
C VAL A 80 3.24 6.29 1.50
N HIS A 81 2.08 6.83 1.11
CA HIS A 81 1.99 7.69 -0.07
C HIS A 81 1.85 9.18 0.26
N GLY A 82 1.33 9.54 1.44
CA GLY A 82 1.12 10.93 1.84
C GLY A 82 2.40 11.77 1.79
N ASP A 83 2.25 13.06 1.52
CA ASP A 83 3.34 14.04 1.54
C ASP A 83 2.93 15.28 2.34
N ASP A 84 3.83 16.27 2.44
CA ASP A 84 3.58 17.52 3.19
C ASP A 84 2.39 18.33 2.67
N LYS A 85 1.88 18.04 1.46
CA LYS A 85 0.69 18.69 0.91
C LYS A 85 -0.60 17.95 1.23
N GLY A 86 -0.56 16.77 1.83
CA GLY A 86 -1.72 16.00 2.25
C GLY A 86 -1.77 14.60 1.63
N LEU A 87 -2.98 14.14 1.32
CA LEU A 87 -3.20 12.80 0.78
C LEU A 87 -2.58 12.64 -0.62
N VAL A 88 -2.14 11.43 -0.93
CA VAL A 88 -1.76 10.99 -2.27
C VAL A 88 -2.40 9.61 -2.47
N LEU A 89 -3.49 9.55 -3.23
CA LEU A 89 -4.27 8.33 -3.34
C LEU A 89 -3.93 7.58 -4.64
N PRO A 90 -3.72 6.26 -4.60
CA PRO A 90 -3.62 5.47 -5.82
C PRO A 90 -4.92 5.54 -6.64
N PRO A 91 -4.86 5.69 -7.97
CA PRO A 91 -6.05 5.84 -8.82
C PRO A 91 -7.12 4.75 -8.66
N ARG A 92 -6.74 3.52 -8.33
CA ARG A 92 -7.69 2.41 -8.16
C ARG A 92 -8.61 2.56 -6.95
N VAL A 93 -8.17 3.31 -5.93
CA VAL A 93 -8.92 3.46 -4.66
C VAL A 93 -9.33 4.90 -4.37
N ALA A 94 -8.84 5.88 -5.14
CA ALA A 94 -9.20 7.27 -4.98
C ALA A 94 -10.72 7.49 -5.19
N PRO A 95 -11.45 8.13 -4.25
CA PRO A 95 -12.89 8.41 -4.43
C PRO A 95 -13.18 9.27 -5.66
N ILE A 96 -12.30 10.23 -5.94
CA ILE A 96 -12.25 11.01 -7.17
C ILE A 96 -10.89 10.74 -7.81
N GLN A 97 -10.88 10.25 -9.04
CA GLN A 97 -9.67 9.96 -9.80
C GLN A 97 -9.16 11.20 -10.52
N ILE A 98 -10.10 11.97 -11.06
CA ILE A 98 -9.81 13.13 -11.90
C ILE A 98 -10.65 14.31 -11.43
N VAL A 99 -9.99 15.44 -11.19
CA VAL A 99 -10.69 16.72 -11.03
C VAL A 99 -10.44 17.60 -12.25
N VAL A 100 -11.50 18.14 -12.85
CA VAL A 100 -11.43 19.11 -13.93
C VAL A 100 -11.62 20.50 -13.34
N VAL A 101 -10.70 21.42 -13.62
CA VAL A 101 -10.72 22.80 -13.13
C VAL A 101 -10.80 23.74 -14.33
N PRO A 102 -11.99 24.30 -14.62
CA PRO A 102 -12.17 25.39 -15.57
C PRO A 102 -11.47 26.67 -15.08
N ILE A 103 -10.75 27.36 -15.96
CA ILE A 103 -9.97 28.57 -15.65
C ILE A 103 -10.33 29.67 -16.64
N TYR A 104 -11.04 30.69 -16.19
CA TYR A 104 -11.40 31.87 -16.96
C TYR A 104 -11.48 33.10 -16.05
N TYR A 105 -11.33 34.29 -16.62
CA TYR A 105 -11.30 35.56 -15.88
C TYR A 105 -12.35 36.58 -16.36
N ASN A 106 -13.08 36.27 -17.43
CA ASN A 106 -14.12 37.11 -18.01
C ASN A 106 -15.30 36.23 -18.48
N GLU A 107 -16.47 36.85 -18.69
CA GLU A 107 -17.68 36.13 -19.11
C GLU A 107 -17.57 35.56 -20.52
N GLN A 108 -16.82 36.23 -21.41
CA GLN A 108 -16.64 35.81 -22.80
C GLN A 108 -15.94 34.45 -22.91
N ASP A 109 -14.93 34.21 -22.07
CA ASP A 109 -14.20 32.95 -21.99
C ASP A 109 -14.94 31.90 -21.14
N SER A 110 -15.83 32.32 -20.25
CA SER A 110 -16.56 31.41 -19.34
C SER A 110 -17.34 30.34 -20.10
N ALA A 111 -18.15 30.73 -21.09
CA ALA A 111 -18.99 29.79 -21.83
C ALA A 111 -18.16 28.72 -22.55
N ARG A 112 -17.16 29.14 -23.35
CA ARG A 112 -16.32 28.21 -24.12
C ARG A 112 -15.46 27.30 -23.25
N VAL A 113 -14.97 27.79 -22.11
CA VAL A 113 -14.16 26.99 -21.18
C VAL A 113 -15.04 25.98 -20.43
N ASN A 114 -16.24 26.38 -20.03
CA ASN A 114 -17.19 25.48 -19.38
C ASN A 114 -17.68 24.38 -20.35
N ASP A 115 -17.99 24.73 -21.60
CA ASP A 115 -18.33 23.75 -22.66
C ASP A 115 -17.21 22.74 -22.90
N ALA A 116 -15.96 23.21 -22.92
CA ALA A 116 -14.79 22.33 -23.04
C ALA A 116 -14.66 21.40 -21.82
N ALA A 117 -14.86 21.93 -20.61
CA ALA A 117 -14.85 21.13 -19.40
C ALA A 117 -15.97 20.07 -19.37
N ASP A 118 -17.17 20.39 -19.87
CA ASP A 118 -18.28 19.44 -20.01
C ASP A 118 -17.96 18.32 -21.02
N LYS A 119 -17.32 18.66 -22.14
CA LYS A 119 -16.85 17.65 -23.11
C LYS A 119 -15.84 16.70 -22.48
N VAL A 120 -14.85 17.23 -21.74
CA VAL A 120 -13.85 16.42 -21.02
C VAL A 120 -14.54 15.53 -19.98
N GLU A 121 -15.42 16.10 -19.15
CA GLU A 121 -16.15 15.33 -18.14
C GLU A 121 -16.93 14.18 -18.77
N LYS A 122 -17.64 14.45 -19.88
CA LYS A 122 -18.41 13.45 -20.60
C LYS A 122 -17.53 12.30 -21.10
N ILE A 123 -16.43 12.60 -21.80
CA ILE A 123 -15.48 11.59 -22.30
C ILE A 123 -14.99 10.69 -21.16
N LEU A 124 -14.60 11.30 -20.03
CA LEU A 124 -14.06 10.57 -18.89
C LEU A 124 -15.13 9.72 -18.18
N LYS A 125 -16.36 10.24 -18.03
CA LYS A 125 -17.48 9.49 -17.45
C LYS A 125 -17.94 8.34 -18.33
N GLU A 126 -17.92 8.49 -19.66
CA GLU A 126 -18.23 7.41 -20.61
C GLU A 126 -17.25 6.24 -20.49
N LYS A 127 -16.02 6.50 -20.01
CA LYS A 127 -15.03 5.46 -19.65
C LYS A 127 -15.21 4.88 -18.25
N GLY A 128 -16.21 5.32 -17.49
CA GLY A 128 -16.47 4.85 -16.12
C GLY A 128 -15.53 5.44 -15.05
N LEU A 129 -14.83 6.54 -15.37
CA LEU A 129 -13.93 7.19 -14.42
C LEU A 129 -14.68 8.06 -13.41
N ARG A 130 -14.14 8.15 -12.19
CA ARG A 130 -14.69 8.98 -11.10
C ARG A 130 -14.18 10.40 -11.23
N VAL A 131 -15.01 11.27 -11.81
CA VAL A 131 -14.64 12.65 -12.19
C VAL A 131 -15.43 13.66 -11.38
N HIS A 132 -14.79 14.77 -11.04
CA HIS A 132 -15.44 15.94 -10.47
C HIS A 132 -15.03 17.21 -11.23
N VAL A 133 -15.97 18.09 -11.55
CA VAL A 133 -15.68 19.40 -12.16
C VAL A 133 -15.85 20.49 -11.11
N ASP A 134 -14.77 21.22 -10.80
CA ASP A 134 -14.80 22.27 -9.79
C ASP A 134 -15.20 23.63 -10.38
N ARG A 135 -16.51 23.86 -10.42
CA ARG A 135 -17.14 25.05 -11.01
C ARG A 135 -17.28 26.25 -10.06
N ARG A 136 -16.68 26.20 -8.86
CA ARG A 136 -16.76 27.28 -7.86
C ARG A 136 -16.03 28.53 -8.37
N ASP A 137 -16.74 29.52 -8.89
CA ASP A 137 -16.18 30.73 -9.51
C ASP A 137 -15.63 31.73 -8.49
N GLN A 138 -16.11 31.68 -7.25
CA GLN A 138 -15.64 32.50 -6.13
C GLN A 138 -14.23 32.11 -5.63
N LEU A 139 -13.66 31.00 -6.11
CA LEU A 139 -12.35 30.50 -5.69
C LEU A 139 -11.32 30.67 -6.79
N THR A 140 -10.13 31.13 -6.43
CA THR A 140 -9.02 31.23 -7.39
C THR A 140 -8.57 29.83 -7.84
N PRO A 141 -8.06 29.67 -9.07
CA PRO A 141 -7.52 28.38 -9.54
C PRO A 141 -6.47 27.80 -8.58
N GLY A 142 -5.57 28.64 -8.06
CA GLY A 142 -4.55 28.21 -7.10
C GLY A 142 -5.14 27.64 -5.80
N PHE A 143 -6.23 28.21 -5.30
CA PHE A 143 -6.94 27.67 -4.14
C PHE A 143 -7.53 26.30 -4.44
N LYS A 144 -8.23 26.15 -5.58
CA LYS A 144 -8.78 24.86 -6.02
C LYS A 144 -7.68 23.80 -6.14
N TYR A 145 -6.55 24.16 -6.74
CA TYR A 145 -5.41 23.26 -6.91
C TYR A 145 -4.93 22.72 -5.57
N ASN A 146 -4.73 23.61 -4.59
CA ASN A 146 -4.30 23.22 -3.26
C ASN A 146 -5.34 22.31 -2.57
N GLU A 147 -6.63 22.65 -2.63
CA GLU A 147 -7.68 21.84 -2.02
C GLU A 147 -7.70 20.41 -2.57
N TRP A 148 -7.63 20.25 -3.90
CA TRP A 148 -7.65 18.93 -4.53
C TRP A 148 -6.33 18.18 -4.38
N GLU A 149 -5.20 18.88 -4.31
CA GLU A 149 -3.92 18.28 -3.93
C GLU A 149 -3.97 17.74 -2.49
N MET A 150 -4.52 18.51 -1.55
CA MET A 150 -4.65 18.10 -0.15
C MET A 150 -5.58 16.89 0.02
N ARG A 151 -6.67 16.84 -0.75
CA ARG A 151 -7.59 15.69 -0.81
C ARG A 151 -7.02 14.48 -1.55
N GLY A 152 -5.88 14.62 -2.22
CA GLY A 152 -5.15 13.53 -2.87
C GLY A 152 -5.77 13.01 -4.16
N VAL A 153 -6.48 13.86 -4.91
CA VAL A 153 -6.99 13.50 -6.24
C VAL A 153 -5.80 13.19 -7.16
N PRO A 154 -5.71 11.98 -7.76
CA PRO A 154 -4.53 11.54 -8.50
C PRO A 154 -4.18 12.42 -9.70
N LEU A 155 -5.19 12.90 -10.43
CA LEU A 155 -5.01 13.68 -11.65
C LEU A 155 -5.89 14.92 -11.62
N ARG A 156 -5.30 16.08 -11.91
CA ARG A 156 -6.05 17.32 -12.16
C ARG A 156 -5.93 17.68 -13.63
N ILE A 157 -7.05 18.01 -14.27
CA ILE A 157 -7.09 18.56 -15.62
C ILE A 157 -7.46 20.05 -15.51
N GLU A 158 -6.60 20.90 -16.04
CA GLU A 158 -6.72 22.35 -16.13
C GLU A 158 -7.25 22.68 -17.52
N VAL A 159 -8.37 23.39 -17.60
CA VAL A 159 -9.02 23.80 -18.86
C VAL A 159 -9.05 25.33 -18.91
N GLY A 160 -8.17 25.93 -19.70
CA GLY A 160 -8.09 27.38 -19.86
C GLY A 160 -8.36 27.84 -21.29
N PRO A 161 -8.64 29.15 -21.50
CA PRO A 161 -8.94 29.72 -22.82
C PRO A 161 -7.88 29.41 -23.88
N LYS A 162 -6.59 29.55 -23.51
CA LYS A 162 -5.45 29.28 -24.41
C LYS A 162 -5.32 27.82 -24.81
N ASP A 163 -5.78 26.91 -23.96
CA ASP A 163 -5.71 25.46 -24.22
C ASP A 163 -6.89 25.04 -25.10
N VAL A 164 -8.07 25.63 -24.87
CA VAL A 164 -9.24 25.50 -25.75
C VAL A 164 -8.93 25.98 -27.17
N ASP A 165 -8.25 27.12 -27.33
CA ASP A 165 -7.85 27.64 -28.65
C ASP A 165 -6.91 26.68 -29.41
N LYS A 166 -6.19 25.82 -28.67
CA LYS A 166 -5.23 24.84 -29.20
C LYS A 166 -5.77 23.41 -29.20
N ASN A 167 -7.07 23.22 -28.95
CA ASN A 167 -7.72 21.91 -28.82
C ASN A 167 -6.99 20.95 -27.86
N LYS A 168 -6.49 21.46 -26.74
CA LYS A 168 -5.77 20.69 -25.72
C LYS A 168 -6.23 21.03 -24.32
N VAL A 169 -5.79 20.24 -23.36
CA VAL A 169 -5.88 20.50 -21.92
C VAL A 169 -4.50 20.32 -21.29
N MET A 170 -4.31 20.86 -20.09
CA MET A 170 -3.14 20.55 -19.28
C MET A 170 -3.55 19.61 -18.17
N TYR A 171 -2.79 18.54 -17.91
CA TYR A 171 -2.98 17.73 -16.72
C TYR A 171 -1.79 17.84 -15.76
N ALA A 172 -2.07 17.68 -14.48
CA ALA A 172 -1.11 17.65 -13.40
C ALA A 172 -1.29 16.36 -12.58
N THR A 173 -0.21 15.59 -12.41
CA THR A 173 -0.21 14.36 -11.60
C THR A 173 0.09 14.67 -10.14
N ARG A 174 -0.65 14.08 -9.19
CA ARG A 174 -0.52 14.39 -7.76
C ARG A 174 0.75 13.86 -7.10
N HIS A 175 1.20 12.67 -7.47
CA HIS A 175 2.31 11.97 -6.81
C HIS A 175 3.68 12.57 -7.13
N ILE A 176 3.92 12.99 -8.39
CA ILE A 176 5.21 13.60 -8.82
C ILE A 176 5.10 15.08 -9.21
N LYS A 177 3.91 15.68 -9.16
CA LYS A 177 3.67 17.11 -9.48
C LYS A 177 4.08 17.50 -10.91
N GLN A 178 4.12 16.53 -11.84
CA GLN A 178 4.41 16.76 -13.25
C GLN A 178 3.20 17.38 -13.95
N LYS A 179 3.44 18.40 -14.78
CA LYS A 179 2.45 18.99 -15.68
C LYS A 179 2.76 18.66 -17.13
N LYS A 180 1.75 18.31 -17.91
CA LYS A 180 1.86 17.97 -19.34
C LYS A 180 0.62 18.42 -20.09
N ASP A 181 0.81 18.72 -21.37
CA ASP A 181 -0.29 18.94 -22.30
C ASP A 181 -0.86 17.60 -22.76
N LEU A 182 -2.16 17.56 -23.05
CA LEU A 182 -2.88 16.44 -23.63
C LEU A 182 -3.88 16.98 -24.66
N ALA A 183 -3.80 16.49 -25.90
CA ALA A 183 -4.76 16.86 -26.93
C ALA A 183 -6.16 16.39 -26.54
N MET A 184 -7.21 17.20 -26.78
CA MET A 184 -8.58 16.85 -26.38
C MET A 184 -9.06 15.55 -27.02
N GLU A 185 -8.69 15.31 -28.27
CA GLU A 185 -8.97 14.08 -29.01
C GLU A 185 -8.28 12.84 -28.44
N SER A 186 -7.09 13.00 -27.84
CA SER A 186 -6.33 11.92 -27.20
C SER A 186 -6.82 11.55 -25.80
N ILE A 187 -7.68 12.36 -25.17
CA ILE A 187 -8.11 12.12 -23.77
C ILE A 187 -8.70 10.72 -23.62
N SER A 188 -9.57 10.30 -24.55
CA SER A 188 -10.22 9.00 -24.47
C SER A 188 -9.22 7.84 -24.58
N SER A 189 -8.20 7.95 -25.43
CA SER A 189 -7.22 6.88 -25.66
C SER A 189 -6.12 6.82 -24.61
N GLU A 190 -5.66 7.96 -24.08
CA GLU A 190 -4.45 8.02 -23.24
C GLU A 190 -4.74 8.02 -21.73
N ILE A 191 -5.97 8.37 -21.30
CA ILE A 191 -6.24 8.60 -19.87
C ILE A 191 -6.05 7.36 -19.00
N ASP A 192 -6.39 6.17 -19.50
CA ASP A 192 -6.23 4.93 -18.74
C ASP A 192 -4.75 4.61 -18.52
N GLU A 193 -3.91 4.85 -19.54
CA GLU A 193 -2.46 4.68 -19.45
C GLU A 193 -1.85 5.68 -18.47
N ILE A 194 -2.33 6.93 -18.45
CA ILE A 194 -1.88 7.94 -17.47
C ILE A 194 -2.21 7.48 -16.05
N LEU A 195 -3.45 7.03 -15.79
CA LEU A 195 -3.85 6.57 -14.46
C LEU A 195 -3.11 5.28 -14.06
N GLN A 196 -2.92 4.34 -14.99
CA GLN A 196 -2.16 3.12 -14.74
C GLN A 196 -0.70 3.44 -14.43
N LYS A 197 -0.08 4.37 -15.15
CA LYS A 197 1.27 4.84 -14.88
C LYS A 197 1.42 5.47 -13.50
N ILE A 198 0.47 6.31 -13.08
CA ILE A 198 0.45 6.86 -11.71
C ILE A 198 0.43 5.73 -10.68
N GLN A 199 -0.44 4.73 -10.88
CA GLN A 199 -0.57 3.57 -9.99
C GLN A 199 0.74 2.78 -9.88
N ASP A 200 1.42 2.54 -11.00
CA ASP A 200 2.66 1.77 -11.06
C ASP A 200 3.84 2.54 -10.46
N GLU A 201 3.99 3.83 -10.79
CA GLU A 201 5.03 4.68 -10.23
C GLU A 201 4.90 4.80 -8.70
N MET A 202 3.67 4.93 -8.19
CA MET A 202 3.41 4.94 -6.75
C MET A 202 3.79 3.60 -6.09
N PHE A 203 3.48 2.48 -6.75
CA PHE A 203 3.82 1.15 -6.22
C PHE A 203 5.33 0.91 -6.20
N GLU A 204 6.04 1.25 -7.29
CA GLU A 204 7.50 1.10 -7.39
C GLU A 204 8.23 2.02 -6.41
N ALA A 205 7.77 3.26 -6.21
CA ALA A 205 8.32 4.14 -5.18
C ALA A 205 8.18 3.53 -3.77
N ALA A 206 7.01 2.97 -3.45
CA ALA A 206 6.80 2.30 -2.17
C ALA A 206 7.63 1.00 -2.03
N LYS A 207 7.84 0.26 -3.13
CA LYS A 207 8.68 -0.95 -3.17
C LYS A 207 10.14 -0.61 -2.92
N LYS A 208 10.62 0.48 -3.53
CA LYS A 208 11.96 1.02 -3.24
C LYS A 208 12.09 1.43 -1.78
N LEU A 209 11.09 2.12 -1.21
CA LEU A 209 11.09 2.48 0.21
C LEU A 209 11.24 1.24 1.11
N LEU A 210 10.46 0.18 0.85
CA LEU A 210 10.55 -1.07 1.61
C LEU A 210 11.94 -1.71 1.51
N ALA A 211 12.53 -1.71 0.31
CA ALA A 211 13.88 -2.24 0.09
C ALA A 211 14.95 -1.39 0.82
N ASP A 212 14.88 -0.06 0.69
CA ASP A 212 15.78 0.90 1.37
C ASP A 212 15.65 0.81 2.91
N LYS A 213 14.47 0.41 3.40
CA LYS A 213 14.16 0.17 4.81
C LYS A 213 14.32 -1.29 5.24
N THR A 214 15.05 -2.11 4.48
CA THR A 214 15.36 -3.50 4.84
C THR A 214 16.86 -3.76 4.70
N THR A 215 17.51 -4.12 5.81
CA THR A 215 18.94 -4.43 5.84
C THR A 215 19.15 -5.92 6.12
N LYS A 216 20.15 -6.52 5.47
CA LYS A 216 20.55 -7.90 5.75
C LYS A 216 21.84 -7.90 6.57
N THR A 217 21.90 -8.70 7.64
CA THR A 217 23.12 -8.86 8.44
C THR A 217 23.21 -10.24 9.11
N SER A 218 24.44 -10.69 9.38
CA SER A 218 24.76 -11.85 10.21
C SER A 218 25.34 -11.46 11.57
N GLU A 219 25.60 -10.18 11.81
CA GLU A 219 26.24 -9.68 13.02
C GLU A 219 25.25 -9.01 13.98
N TYR A 220 25.31 -9.41 15.26
CA TYR A 220 24.33 -8.97 16.25
C TYR A 220 24.50 -7.49 16.63
N SER A 221 25.71 -6.95 16.52
CA SER A 221 25.96 -5.51 16.69
C SER A 221 25.23 -4.70 15.62
N GLU A 222 25.44 -5.04 14.34
CA GLU A 222 24.78 -4.40 13.20
C GLU A 222 23.27 -4.58 13.24
N PHE A 223 22.80 -5.75 13.67
CA PHE A 223 21.38 -6.03 13.90
C PHE A 223 20.76 -5.00 14.86
N ARG A 224 21.39 -4.78 16.02
CA ARG A 224 20.90 -3.83 17.04
C ARG A 224 20.85 -2.41 16.50
N GLU A 225 21.92 -1.97 15.84
CA GLU A 225 21.97 -0.64 15.24
C GLU A 225 20.88 -0.44 14.17
N ALA A 226 20.63 -1.45 13.34
CA ALA A 226 19.61 -1.38 12.29
C ALA A 226 18.18 -1.30 12.87
N ILE A 227 17.91 -2.06 13.94
CA ILE A 227 16.63 -2.00 14.67
C ILE A 227 16.43 -0.62 15.32
N GLU A 228 17.46 -0.04 15.93
CA GLU A 228 17.40 1.30 16.51
C GLU A 228 17.11 2.38 15.46
N LYS A 229 17.65 2.24 14.25
CA LYS A 229 17.39 3.13 13.11
C LYS A 229 15.99 2.99 12.51
N GLY A 230 15.15 2.07 13.00
CA GLY A 230 13.81 1.83 12.47
C GLY A 230 13.83 1.20 11.08
N THR A 231 14.52 0.07 10.98
CA THR A 231 14.70 -0.70 9.74
C THR A 231 14.24 -2.13 9.96
N PHE A 232 13.72 -2.77 8.91
CA PHE A 232 13.61 -4.22 8.90
C PHE A 232 14.98 -4.85 8.81
N VAL A 233 15.15 -5.98 9.50
CA VAL A 233 16.40 -6.73 9.47
C VAL A 233 16.13 -8.15 8.98
N ASP A 234 16.66 -8.50 7.82
CA ASP A 234 16.74 -9.88 7.31
C ASP A 234 17.96 -10.56 7.92
N ALA A 235 17.72 -11.54 8.79
CA ALA A 235 18.79 -12.25 9.46
C ALA A 235 18.47 -13.73 9.66
N GLY A 236 19.53 -14.55 9.77
CA GLY A 236 19.39 -15.97 10.04
C GLY A 236 18.80 -16.22 11.42
N TRP A 237 17.86 -17.16 11.52
CA TRP A 237 17.24 -17.58 12.77
C TRP A 237 17.33 -19.11 12.91
N CYS A 238 17.63 -19.59 14.12
CA CYS A 238 17.82 -21.03 14.40
C CYS A 238 16.51 -21.80 14.65
N GLY A 239 15.34 -21.15 14.59
CA GLY A 239 14.05 -21.80 14.88
C GLY A 239 13.73 -21.93 16.36
N LYS A 240 14.64 -21.52 17.25
CA LYS A 240 14.49 -21.63 18.71
C LYS A 240 13.81 -20.40 19.29
N ARG A 241 12.77 -20.65 20.09
CA ARG A 241 11.99 -19.61 20.77
C ARG A 241 12.85 -18.77 21.72
N GLU A 242 13.84 -19.37 22.38
CA GLU A 242 14.70 -18.65 23.32
C GLU A 242 15.50 -17.53 22.62
N CYS A 243 15.90 -17.73 21.36
CA CYS A 243 16.59 -16.69 20.58
C CYS A 243 15.65 -15.55 20.20
N GLU A 244 14.41 -15.86 19.85
CA GLU A 244 13.38 -14.84 19.55
C GLU A 244 13.07 -14.00 20.80
N GLU A 245 12.89 -14.64 21.95
CA GLU A 245 12.63 -13.95 23.22
C GLU A 245 13.81 -13.06 23.66
N LYS A 246 15.05 -13.55 23.53
CA LYS A 246 16.24 -12.74 23.84
C LYS A 246 16.43 -11.55 22.92
N ILE A 247 16.19 -11.71 21.62
CA ILE A 247 16.22 -10.59 20.67
C ILE A 247 15.17 -9.53 21.06
N LYS A 248 13.96 -9.97 21.43
CA LYS A 248 12.90 -9.06 21.88
C LYS A 248 13.29 -8.31 23.16
N GLU A 249 13.82 -9.01 24.16
CA GLU A 249 14.31 -8.42 25.41
C GLU A 249 15.39 -7.35 25.16
N ASP A 250 16.36 -7.66 24.29
CA ASP A 250 17.50 -6.78 24.01
C ASP A 250 17.15 -5.58 23.14
N THR A 251 16.18 -5.73 22.21
CA THR A 251 16.00 -4.78 21.10
C THR A 251 14.57 -4.26 20.92
N MET A 252 13.61 -4.85 21.63
CA MET A 252 12.16 -4.66 21.43
C MET A 252 11.65 -5.08 20.03
N ALA A 253 12.47 -5.77 19.24
CA ALA A 253 12.06 -6.28 17.93
C ALA A 253 11.58 -7.73 18.02
N ASP A 254 10.50 -8.01 17.27
CA ASP A 254 9.95 -9.36 17.12
C ASP A 254 10.19 -9.89 15.70
N ILE A 255 10.04 -11.20 15.51
CA ILE A 255 9.95 -11.78 14.17
C ILE A 255 8.63 -11.32 13.54
N ARG A 256 8.73 -10.47 12.52
CA ARG A 256 7.56 -9.97 11.79
C ARG A 256 7.04 -11.02 10.83
N VAL A 257 7.94 -11.60 10.04
CA VAL A 257 7.62 -12.60 9.04
C VAL A 257 8.84 -13.47 8.73
N ILE A 258 8.60 -14.75 8.54
CA ILE A 258 9.54 -15.70 7.94
C ILE A 258 9.11 -15.83 6.46
N PRO A 259 9.80 -15.16 5.51
CA PRO A 259 9.37 -15.12 4.10
C PRO A 259 9.17 -16.52 3.51
N PHE A 260 8.23 -16.68 2.58
CA PHE A 260 8.04 -18.00 1.93
C PHE A 260 9.23 -18.45 1.09
N ASP A 261 9.94 -17.49 0.51
CA ASP A 261 11.16 -17.62 -0.26
C ASP A 261 12.43 -17.35 0.59
N SER A 262 12.32 -17.54 1.91
CA SER A 262 13.43 -17.31 2.83
C SER A 262 14.64 -18.16 2.47
N GLY A 263 15.79 -17.50 2.27
CA GLY A 263 17.08 -18.17 2.20
C GLY A 263 17.56 -18.66 3.57
N ASN A 264 18.80 -19.15 3.61
CA ASN A 264 19.49 -19.51 4.83
C ASN A 264 20.84 -18.79 4.88
N SER A 265 21.01 -17.86 5.83
CA SER A 265 22.26 -17.12 6.06
C SER A 265 23.38 -17.95 6.74
N GLY A 266 23.17 -19.26 6.92
CA GLY A 266 24.14 -20.19 7.52
C GLY A 266 24.14 -20.20 9.05
N LYS A 267 24.13 -19.03 9.70
CA LYS A 267 24.13 -18.90 11.17
C LYS A 267 23.00 -18.01 11.69
N CYS A 268 22.51 -18.35 12.87
CA CYS A 268 21.59 -17.52 13.65
C CYS A 268 22.30 -16.23 14.09
N VAL A 269 21.64 -15.09 13.88
CA VAL A 269 22.20 -13.76 14.20
C VAL A 269 22.53 -13.61 15.69
N TYR A 270 21.75 -14.25 16.56
CA TYR A 270 21.93 -14.20 18.01
C TYR A 270 22.91 -15.27 18.52
N CYS A 271 22.52 -16.55 18.49
CA CYS A 271 23.30 -17.63 19.12
C CYS A 271 24.42 -18.22 18.27
N LYS A 272 24.58 -17.76 17.01
CA LYS A 272 25.61 -18.20 16.05
C LYS A 272 25.59 -19.69 15.66
N ASN A 273 24.68 -20.49 16.22
CA ASN A 273 24.36 -21.85 15.78
C ASN A 273 23.79 -21.85 14.34
N PRO A 274 23.75 -22.99 13.64
CA PRO A 274 23.18 -23.08 12.30
C PRO A 274 21.75 -22.49 12.24
N SER A 275 21.51 -21.62 11.27
CA SER A 275 20.15 -21.12 10.99
C SER A 275 19.34 -22.16 10.22
N VAL A 276 18.03 -22.21 10.50
CA VAL A 276 17.07 -23.04 9.76
C VAL A 276 16.39 -22.24 8.65
N THR A 277 16.29 -20.92 8.83
CA THR A 277 15.64 -20.00 7.91
C THR A 277 16.15 -18.59 8.15
N ASN A 278 15.94 -17.70 7.19
CA ASN A 278 15.96 -16.26 7.42
C ASN A 278 14.59 -15.78 7.90
N ALA A 279 14.61 -14.77 8.76
CA ALA A 279 13.43 -14.09 9.27
C ALA A 279 13.63 -12.57 9.16
N ILE A 280 12.53 -11.85 8.95
CA ILE A 280 12.48 -10.39 9.01
C ILE A 280 12.11 -9.97 10.43
N PHE A 281 12.99 -9.22 11.06
CA PHE A 281 12.81 -8.64 12.39
C PHE A 281 12.46 -7.16 12.27
N GLY A 282 11.71 -6.63 13.24
CA GLY A 282 11.39 -5.21 13.30
C GLY A 282 10.57 -4.84 14.52
N ARG A 283 10.63 -3.58 14.94
CA ARG A 283 9.74 -2.99 15.95
C ARG A 283 8.39 -2.72 15.30
N ALA A 284 7.30 -3.09 15.96
CA ALA A 284 5.95 -2.88 15.46
C ALA A 284 5.24 -1.70 16.14
N TYR A 285 4.13 -1.24 15.55
CA TYR A 285 3.14 -0.39 16.24
C TYR A 285 2.44 -1.12 17.38
#